data_AF-A0A0F6AVR0-F1
#
_entry.id   AF-A0A0F6AVR0-F1
#
_cell.length_a   1.000
_cell.length_b   1.000
_cell.length_c   1.000
_cell.angle_alpha   90.00
_cell.angle_beta   90.00
_cell.angle_gamma   90.00
#
_symmetry.space_group_name_H-M   'P 1'
#
loop_
_entity.id
_entity.type
_entity.pdbx_description
1 polymer ?
#
loop_
_entity_poly.entity_id
_entity_poly.type
_entity_poly.pdbx_seq_one_letter_code
_entity_poly.pdbx_strand_id
1 'polypeptide(L)' 'MAEKIDLKPSAPWYRLNTTDEDWQNAEAADLLKWYSQMKLIRRFEEKILDFKKAGLVHGPAHASIGQEAAAVRHVGAENR' A
#
# COMPACT_ATOMS: atom_id res chain seq x y z
N MET A 1 20.29 1.98 -36.86
CA MET A 1 20.37 0.98 -35.77
C MET A 1 20.27 1.73 -34.46
N ALA A 2 19.41 1.33 -33.54
CA ALA A 2 19.27 2.05 -32.26
C ALA A 2 20.48 1.75 -31.36
N GLU A 3 21.01 2.80 -30.72
CA GLU A 3 22.09 2.69 -29.74
C GLU A 3 21.52 2.34 -28.36
N LYS A 4 22.19 1.43 -27.65
CA LYS A 4 21.79 1.02 -26.30
C LYS A 4 22.74 1.66 -25.29
N ILE A 5 22.19 2.44 -24.37
CA ILE A 5 22.93 3.08 -23.27
C ILE A 5 22.47 2.45 -21.95
N ASP A 6 23.41 1.89 -21.20
CA ASP A 6 23.13 1.35 -19.87
C ASP A 6 23.07 2.49 -18.84
N LEU A 7 21.90 2.63 -18.20
CA LEU A 7 21.69 3.60 -17.13
C LEU A 7 21.94 2.96 -15.77
N LYS A 8 22.47 3.75 -14.83
CA LYS A 8 22.52 3.41 -13.41
C LYS A 8 21.51 4.27 -12.65
N PRO A 9 20.85 3.75 -11.59
CA PRO A 9 19.96 4.56 -10.78
C PRO A 9 20.68 5.75 -10.16
N SER A 10 20.02 6.90 -10.10
CA SER A 10 20.55 8.12 -9.48
C SER A 10 20.55 8.08 -7.94
N ALA A 11 19.83 7.12 -7.35
CA ALA A 11 19.76 6.89 -5.92
C ALA A 11 20.15 5.44 -5.60
N PRO A 12 20.70 5.18 -4.40
CA PRO A 12 20.97 3.81 -3.95
C PRO A 12 19.69 2.97 -3.93
N TRP A 13 19.79 1.74 -4.43
CA TRP A 13 18.69 0.77 -4.37
C TRP A 13 18.98 -0.24 -3.28
N TYR A 14 18.04 -0.39 -2.36
CA TYR A 14 18.13 -1.36 -1.28
C TYR A 14 17.00 -2.38 -1.42
N ARG A 15 17.31 -3.65 -1.16
CA ARG A 15 16.30 -4.65 -0.84
C ARG A 15 16.14 -4.69 0.67
N LEU A 16 14.93 -4.44 1.14
CA LEU A 16 14.56 -4.69 2.52
C LEU A 16 14.02 -6.12 2.62
N ASN A 17 14.52 -6.88 3.56
CA ASN A 17 13.97 -8.17 3.94
C ASN A 17 13.57 -8.09 5.41
N THR A 18 12.46 -8.71 5.78
CA THR A 18 12.11 -8.91 7.18
C THR A 18 12.75 -10.18 7.70
N THR A 19 13.04 -10.18 9.00
CA THR A 19 13.54 -11.32 9.77
C THR A 19 12.48 -11.77 10.77
N ASP A 20 12.63 -12.96 11.33
CA ASP A 20 11.73 -13.42 12.40
C ASP A 20 11.82 -12.54 13.66
N GLU A 21 13.00 -11.96 13.92
CA GLU A 21 13.22 -11.02 15.01
C GLU A 21 12.41 -9.72 14.82
N ASP A 22 12.32 -9.20 13.59
CA ASP A 22 11.47 -8.03 13.30
C ASP A 22 10.00 -8.28 13.63
N TRP A 23 9.52 -9.50 13.37
CA TRP A 23 8.14 -9.89 13.70
C TRP A 23 7.93 -10.11 15.19
N GLN A 24 8.91 -10.70 15.88
CA GLN A 24 8.85 -10.93 17.32
C GLN A 24 8.88 -9.62 18.12
N ASN A 25 9.61 -8.62 17.63
CA ASN A 25 9.74 -7.31 18.25
C ASN A 25 8.59 -6.34 17.88
N ALA A 26 7.68 -6.75 16.98
CA ALA A 26 6.54 -5.93 16.61
C ALA A 26 5.41 -6.05 17.65
N GLU A 27 4.93 -4.90 18.13
CA GLU A 27 3.80 -4.85 19.06
C GLU A 27 2.53 -5.41 18.39
N ALA A 28 1.93 -6.44 19.00
CA ALA A 28 0.75 -7.10 18.45
C ALA A 28 -0.43 -6.14 18.22
N ALA A 29 -0.56 -5.12 19.08
CA ALA A 29 -1.57 -4.08 18.95
C ALA A 29 -1.37 -3.23 17.69
N ASP A 30 -0.12 -2.87 17.36
CA ASP A 30 0.22 -2.10 16.15
C ASP A 30 -0.05 -2.93 14.90
N LEU A 31 0.34 -4.21 14.90
CA LEU A 31 0.08 -5.13 13.78
C LEU A 31 -1.42 -5.29 13.51
N LEU A 32 -2.22 -5.51 14.56
CA LEU A 32 -3.67 -5.65 14.43
C LEU A 32 -4.31 -4.34 13.94
N LYS A 33 -3.85 -3.19 14.43
CA LYS A 33 -4.30 -1.87 13.99
C LYS A 33 -4.03 -1.67 12.50
N TRP A 34 -2.80 -1.89 12.05
CA TRP A 34 -2.44 -1.73 10.63
C TRP A 34 -3.22 -2.69 9.73
N TYR A 35 -3.32 -3.95 10.12
CA TYR A 35 -4.11 -4.93 9.37
C TYR A 35 -5.58 -4.51 9.25
N SER A 36 -6.19 -4.05 10.34
CA SER A 36 -7.58 -3.60 10.36
C SER A 36 -7.80 -2.39 9.43
N GLN A 37 -6.88 -1.43 9.44
CA GLN A 37 -6.92 -0.27 8.53
C GLN A 37 -6.75 -0.71 7.07
N MET A 38 -5.81 -1.60 6.76
CA MET A 38 -5.63 -2.13 5.41
C MET A 38 -6.89 -2.84 4.91
N LYS A 39 -7.53 -3.63 5.78
CA LYS A 39 -8.80 -4.30 5.46
C LYS A 39 -9.92 -3.30 5.21
N LEU A 40 -10.03 -2.25 6.02
CA LEU A 40 -11.03 -1.21 5.83
C LEU A 40 -10.87 -0.51 4.47
N ILE A 41 -9.65 -0.08 4.14
CA ILE A 41 -9.33 0.55 2.85
C ILE A 41 -9.69 -0.40 1.69
N ARG A 42 -9.26 -1.67 1.76
CA ARG A 42 -9.60 -2.66 0.72
C ARG A 42 -11.10 -2.78 0.51
N ARG A 43 -11.89 -2.91 1.58
CA ARG A 43 -13.35 -3.08 1.48
C ARG A 43 -14.04 -1.83 0.93
N PHE A 44 -13.55 -0.66 1.30
CA PHE A 44 -14.03 0.61 0.76
C PHE A 44 -13.80 0.67 -0.76
N GLU A 45 -12.58 0.39 -1.22
CA GLU A 45 -12.21 0.40 -2.64
C GLU A 45 -13.03 -0.62 -3.45
N GLU A 46 -13.17 -1.84 -2.94
CA GLU A 46 -14.03 -2.87 -3.55
C GLU A 46 -15.48 -2.39 -3.67
N LYS A 47 -16.03 -1.72 -2.65
CA LYS A 47 -17.40 -1.21 -2.69
C LYS A 47 -17.61 -0.01 -3.59
N ILE A 48 -16.64 0.88 -3.71
CA ILE A 48 -16.70 1.94 -4.73
C ILE A 48 -16.77 1.33 -6.13
N LEU A 49 -15.97 0.31 -6.41
CA LEU A 49 -16.00 -0.36 -7.71
C LEU A 49 -17.33 -1.07 -7.98
N ASP A 50 -17.89 -1.75 -6.97
CA ASP A 50 -19.22 -2.37 -7.07
C ASP A 50 -20.30 -1.33 -7.38
N PHE A 51 -20.31 -0.20 -6.66
CA PHE A 51 -21.29 0.87 -6.88
C PHE A 51 -21.12 1.55 -8.23
N LYS A 52 -19.88 1.71 -8.70
CA LYS A 52 -19.63 2.21 -10.06
C LYS A 52 -20.16 1.25 -11.11
N LYS A 53 -19.96 -0.05 -10.97
CA LYS A 53 -20.52 -1.06 -11.89
C LYS A 53 -22.06 -1.05 -11.88
N ALA A 54 -22.66 -0.77 -10.73
CA ALA A 54 -24.10 -0.62 -10.58
C ALA A 54 -24.65 0.74 -11.07
N GLY A 55 -23.81 1.65 -11.56
CA GLY A 55 -24.22 2.99 -11.99
C GLY A 55 -24.59 3.94 -10.85
N LEU A 56 -24.27 3.59 -9.60
CA LEU A 56 -24.57 4.38 -8.39
C LEU A 56 -23.48 5.41 -8.07
N VAL A 57 -22.30 5.29 -8.70
CA VAL A 57 -21.20 6.26 -8.61
C VAL A 57 -20.87 6.75 -10.01
N HIS A 58 -20.90 8.06 -10.22
CA HIS A 58 -20.63 8.71 -11.50
C HIS A 58 -19.22 9.33 -11.53
N GLY A 59 -18.61 9.38 -12.72
CA GLY A 59 -17.26 9.89 -12.92
C GLY A 59 -16.15 8.83 -12.74
N PRO A 60 -14.87 9.24 -12.80
CA PRO A 60 -13.74 8.33 -12.62
C PRO A 60 -13.71 7.73 -11.20
N ALA A 61 -13.40 6.44 -11.08
CA ALA A 61 -13.17 5.78 -9.80
C ALA A 61 -11.88 5.01 -9.95
N HIS A 62 -10.80 5.57 -9.40
CA HIS A 62 -9.48 4.99 -9.44
C HIS A 62 -9.28 4.24 -8.15
N ALA A 63 -9.29 2.91 -8.23
CA ALA A 63 -9.10 2.09 -7.05
C ALA A 63 -7.60 1.89 -6.80
N SER A 64 -7.17 2.10 -5.56
CA SER A 64 -5.78 1.93 -5.12
C SER A 64 -5.52 0.53 -4.53
N ILE A 65 -6.25 -0.48 -5.04
CA ILE A 65 -6.15 -1.86 -4.56
C ILE A 65 -4.71 -2.37 -4.72
N GLY A 66 -4.13 -2.84 -3.62
CA GLY A 66 -2.74 -3.27 -3.55
C GLY A 66 -1.78 -2.23 -2.98
N GLN A 67 -2.25 -1.00 -2.71
CA GLN A 67 -1.46 0.09 -2.12
C GLN A 67 -1.85 0.40 -0.67
N GLU A 68 -2.59 -0.49 0.00
CA GLU A 68 -3.14 -0.24 1.34
C GLU A 68 -2.04 -0.05 2.39
N ALA A 69 -0.96 -0.83 2.29
CA ALA A 69 0.17 -0.71 3.21
C ALA A 69 0.84 0.67 3.11
N ALA A 70 0.93 1.24 1.90
CA ALA A 70 1.48 2.59 1.70
C ALA A 70 0.59 3.65 2.36
N ALA A 71 -0.74 3.53 2.20
CA ALA A 71 -1.69 4.43 2.82
C ALA A 71 -1.67 4.35 4.37
N VAL A 72 -1.64 3.14 4.93
CA VAL A 72 -1.59 2.93 6.39
C VAL A 72 -0.27 3.42 7.00
N ARG A 73 0.86 3.16 6.34
CA ARG A 73 2.19 3.60 6.82
C ARG A 73 2.27 5.12 6.97
N HIS A 74 1.70 5.87 6.03
CA HIS A 74 1.72 7.33 6.07
C HIS A 74 1.02 7.88 7.33
N VAL A 75 -0.13 7.30 7.69
CA VAL A 75 -0.92 7.70 8.87
C VAL A 75 -0.28 7.24 10.19
N GLY A 76 0.41 6.09 10.20
CA GLY A 76 1.07 5.55 11.39
C GLY A 76 2.39 6.23 11.75
N ALA A 77 3.11 6.77 10.76
CA ALA A 77 4.41 7.42 10.94
C ALA A 77 4.33 8.84 11.54
N GLU A 78 3.14 9.45 11.56
CA GLU A 78 2.95 10.82 12.06
C GLU A 78 2.92 10.90 13.60
N ASN A 79 2.91 9.76 14.30
CA ASN A 79 2.88 9.67 15.77
C ASN A 79 4.13 8.96 16.37
N ARG A 80 5.26 8.97 15.67
CA ARG A 80 6.56 8.56 16.23
C ARG A 80 7.61 9.65 16.03
#